data_AF-A0A8T7MIT8-F1
#
_entry.id   AF-A0A8T7MIT8-F1
#
_cell.length_a   1.000
_cell.length_b   1.000
_cell.length_c   1.000
_cell.angle_alpha   90.00
_cell.angle_beta   90.00
_cell.angle_gamma   90.00
#
_symmetry.space_group_name_H-M   'P 1'
#
loop_
_entity.id
_entity.type
_entity.pdbx_description
1 polymer ?
#
loop_
_entity_poly.entity_id
_entity_poly.type
_entity_poly.pdbx_seq_one_letter_code
_entity_poly.pdbx_strand_id
1 'polypeptide(L)'
;MSNLLSQKPDNWNKNPRLKFSFFSGGSLLGLVSLYLINPAEVKIGILACPFYTLTGCYCPACGATRAVHQLLHGQVLEAMHLNILLVLLVPFLGWVWWSMARSILAGQRWPGIRFTPLRMSLILGIMVVFTVLRNLPLSPFNWFVP
;
A
#
# COMPACT_ATOMS: atom_id res chain seq x y z
N MET A 1 -9.43 37.89 -28.98
CA MET A 1 -8.43 36.78 -28.95
C MET A 1 -8.44 36.09 -27.56
N SER A 2 -9.55 35.46 -27.15
CA SER A 2 -9.68 34.84 -25.81
C SER A 2 -10.34 33.46 -25.79
N ASN A 3 -10.74 32.91 -26.95
CA ASN A 3 -11.52 31.67 -27.03
C ASN A 3 -10.71 30.38 -27.34
N LEU A 4 -9.38 30.36 -27.11
CA LEU A 4 -8.55 29.20 -27.44
C LEU A 4 -8.02 28.41 -26.23
N LEU A 5 -8.23 28.86 -24.99
CA LEU A 5 -7.68 28.19 -23.80
C LEU A 5 -8.68 27.32 -23.01
N SER A 6 -9.93 27.16 -23.49
CA SER A 6 -10.98 26.40 -22.81
C SER A 6 -11.44 25.15 -23.56
N GLN A 7 -10.58 24.54 -24.39
CA GLN A 7 -10.75 23.17 -24.87
C GLN A 7 -9.79 22.23 -24.13
N LYS A 8 -9.87 22.19 -22.79
CA LYS A 8 -9.25 21.09 -22.06
C LYS A 8 -10.19 19.89 -22.22
N PRO A 9 -9.80 18.79 -22.88
CA PRO A 9 -10.67 17.63 -23.02
C PRO A 9 -10.97 17.10 -21.61
N ASP A 10 -12.22 17.24 -21.18
CA ASP A 10 -12.73 16.76 -19.88
C ASP A 10 -12.93 15.23 -19.86
N ASN A 11 -12.27 14.52 -20.77
CA ASN A 11 -12.31 13.07 -20.92
C ASN A 11 -11.68 12.32 -19.73
N TRP A 12 -10.85 13.00 -18.92
CA TRP A 12 -10.24 12.45 -17.71
C TRP A 12 -11.29 11.94 -16.71
N ASN A 13 -12.43 12.64 -16.59
CA ASN A 13 -13.40 12.31 -15.55
C ASN A 13 -14.39 11.19 -15.95
N LYS A 14 -14.62 10.97 -17.24
CA LYS A 14 -15.71 10.13 -17.75
C LYS A 14 -15.30 8.69 -18.11
N ASN A 15 -14.01 8.41 -18.31
CA ASN A 15 -13.53 7.10 -18.76
C ASN A 15 -12.90 6.26 -17.63
N PRO A 16 -13.63 5.29 -17.04
CA PRO A 16 -13.10 4.42 -15.98
C PRO A 16 -11.90 3.58 -16.44
N ARG A 17 -11.84 3.25 -17.73
CA ARG A 17 -10.69 2.57 -18.38
C ARG A 17 -9.41 3.39 -18.32
N LEU A 18 -9.51 4.71 -18.54
CA LEU A 18 -8.35 5.60 -18.51
C LEU A 18 -7.81 5.72 -17.08
N LYS A 19 -8.70 5.96 -16.10
CA LYS A 19 -8.35 6.03 -14.66
C LYS A 19 -7.67 4.75 -14.18
N PHE A 20 -8.18 3.58 -14.60
CA PHE A 20 -7.56 2.30 -14.27
C PHE A 20 -6.18 2.13 -14.90
N SER A 21 -6.01 2.50 -16.17
CA SER A 21 -4.72 2.39 -16.86
C SER A 21 -3.63 3.24 -16.19
N PHE A 22 -3.97 4.47 -15.77
CA PHE A 22 -3.05 5.31 -15.01
C PHE A 22 -2.71 4.71 -13.64
N PHE A 23 -3.72 4.20 -12.92
CA PHE A 23 -3.51 3.56 -11.63
C PHE A 23 -2.65 2.29 -11.72
N SER A 24 -2.92 1.43 -12.71
CA SER A 24 -2.12 0.22 -12.97
C SER A 24 -0.71 0.56 -13.43
N GLY A 25 -0.56 1.57 -14.31
CA GLY A 25 0.75 2.03 -14.77
C GLY A 25 1.61 2.58 -13.64
N GLY A 26 1.05 3.44 -12.79
CA GLY A 26 1.75 3.95 -11.60
C GLY A 26 2.11 2.87 -10.59
N SER A 27 1.20 1.92 -10.35
CA SER A 27 1.45 0.78 -9.47
C SER A 27 2.59 -0.11 -9.99
N LEU A 28 2.59 -0.41 -11.30
CA LEU A 28 3.64 -1.21 -11.93
C LEU A 28 5.00 -0.51 -11.83
N LEU A 29 5.07 0.79 -12.15
CA LEU A 29 6.30 1.57 -12.01
C LEU A 29 6.80 1.57 -10.55
N GLY A 30 5.92 1.73 -9.57
CA GLY A 30 6.27 1.64 -8.16
C GLY A 30 6.85 0.28 -7.76
N LEU A 31 6.23 -0.81 -8.22
CA LEU A 31 6.70 -2.18 -7.95
C LEU A 31 8.05 -2.47 -8.64
N VAL A 32 8.24 -2.03 -9.89
CA VAL A 32 9.51 -2.18 -10.60
C VAL A 32 10.61 -1.40 -9.90
N SER A 33 10.35 -0.16 -9.50
CA SER A 33 11.31 0.63 -8.71
C SER A 33 11.67 -0.06 -7.39
N LEU A 34 10.69 -0.61 -6.68
CA LEU A 34 10.91 -1.38 -5.45
C LEU A 34 11.57 -2.74 -5.68
N TYR A 35 11.52 -3.30 -6.89
CA TYR A 35 12.25 -4.52 -7.24
C TYR A 35 13.72 -4.21 -7.52
N LEU A 36 14.00 -3.11 -8.22
CA LEU A 36 15.35 -2.76 -8.66
C LEU A 36 16.17 -2.02 -7.60
N ILE A 37 15.52 -1.27 -6.72
CA ILE A 37 16.18 -0.42 -5.72
C ILE A 37 15.99 -1.06 -4.35
N ASN A 38 17.09 -1.51 -3.72
CA ASN A 38 17.05 -2.07 -2.38
C ASN A 38 16.75 -0.98 -1.34
N PRO A 39 15.54 -0.92 -0.74
CA PRO A 39 15.20 0.09 0.24
C PRO A 39 15.96 -0.06 1.57
N ALA A 40 16.65 -1.19 1.80
CA ALA A 40 17.48 -1.39 2.99
C ALA A 40 18.83 -0.66 2.91
N GLU A 41 19.35 -0.43 1.70
CA GLU A 41 20.64 0.25 1.48
C GLU A 41 20.48 1.78 1.37
N VAL A 42 19.27 2.23 1.05
CA VAL A 42 18.94 3.66 0.92
C VAL A 42 18.74 4.29 2.30
N LYS A 43 19.85 4.66 2.95
CA LYS A 43 19.87 5.45 4.20
C LYS A 43 19.62 6.93 3.93
N ILE A 44 18.50 7.26 3.30
CA ILE A 44 18.06 8.66 3.23
C ILE A 44 17.38 8.97 4.56
N GLY A 45 17.82 10.00 5.30
CA GLY A 45 17.23 10.39 6.59
C GLY A 45 15.73 10.73 6.54
N ILE A 46 15.19 10.98 5.35
CA ILE A 46 13.76 11.18 5.04
C ILE A 46 13.00 9.85 4.86
N LEU A 47 13.69 8.74 4.56
CA LEU A 47 13.10 7.38 4.53
C LEU A 47 13.02 6.74 5.93
N ALA A 48 13.70 7.30 6.92
CA ALA A 48 13.45 6.96 8.31
C ALA A 48 12.02 7.38 8.68
N CYS A 49 11.22 6.48 9.23
CA CYS A 49 9.82 6.75 9.55
C CYS A 49 9.74 7.97 10.48
N PRO A 50 9.15 9.11 10.05
CA PRO A 50 9.15 10.33 10.86
C PRO A 50 8.42 10.11 12.20
N PHE A 51 7.43 9.22 12.20
CA PHE A 51 6.73 8.81 13.42
C PHE A 51 7.67 8.13 14.43
N TYR A 52 8.53 7.22 13.97
CA TYR A 52 9.52 6.57 14.84
C TYR A 52 10.56 7.56 15.34
N THR A 53 11.07 8.44 14.47
CA THR A 53 12.04 9.47 14.87
C THR A 53 11.47 10.44 15.91
N LEU A 54 10.17 10.74 15.86
CA LEU A 54 9.51 11.66 16.79
C LEU A 54 9.03 11.01 18.09
N THR A 55 8.56 9.76 18.03
CA THR A 55 7.88 9.10 19.17
C THR A 55 8.65 7.94 19.77
N GLY A 56 9.68 7.43 19.07
CA GLY A 56 10.34 6.16 19.40
C GLY A 56 9.47 4.93 19.19
N CYS A 57 8.22 5.09 18.73
CA CYS A 57 7.27 3.98 18.53
C CYS A 57 7.20 3.59 17.04
N TYR A 58 7.12 2.29 16.76
CA TYR A 58 6.87 1.79 15.41
C TYR A 58 5.39 1.86 15.07
N CYS A 59 5.05 2.44 13.92
CA CYS A 59 3.69 2.50 13.40
C CYS A 59 3.34 1.21 12.62
N PRO A 60 2.05 0.96 12.31
CA PRO A 60 1.64 -0.29 11.64
C PRO A 60 2.18 -0.42 10.21
N ALA A 61 2.59 0.69 9.59
CA ALA A 61 3.18 0.74 8.26
C ALA A 61 4.72 0.70 8.24
N CYS A 62 5.39 0.70 9.40
CA CYS A 62 6.86 0.60 9.45
C CYS A 62 7.33 -0.70 8.77
N GLY A 63 8.40 -0.58 7.97
CA GLY A 63 8.98 -1.70 7.22
C GLY A 63 8.19 -2.14 5.97
N ALA A 64 7.07 -1.48 5.63
CA ALA A 64 6.22 -1.93 4.52
C ALA A 64 6.95 -1.95 3.16
N THR A 65 7.73 -0.91 2.83
CA THR A 65 8.51 -0.85 1.58
C THR A 65 9.54 -1.97 1.48
N ARG A 66 10.24 -2.26 2.58
CA ARG A 66 11.18 -3.39 2.69
C ARG A 66 10.47 -4.73 2.56
N ALA A 67 9.30 -4.88 3.19
CA ALA A 67 8.48 -6.08 3.06
C ALA A 67 7.98 -6.31 1.62
N VAL A 68 7.56 -5.26 0.90
CA VAL A 68 7.21 -5.37 -0.54
C VAL A 68 8.42 -5.81 -1.36
N HIS A 69 9.60 -5.21 -1.15
CA HIS A 69 10.82 -5.63 -1.84
C HIS A 69 11.10 -7.12 -1.63
N GLN A 70 11.00 -7.61 -0.38
CA GLN A 70 11.21 -9.04 -0.10
C GLN A 70 10.14 -9.94 -0.72
N LEU A 71 8.87 -9.53 -0.72
CA LEU A 71 7.80 -10.25 -1.42
C LEU A 71 8.06 -10.34 -2.92
N LEU A 72 8.54 -9.27 -3.55
CA LEU A 72 8.87 -9.25 -4.97
C LEU A 72 10.04 -10.19 -5.32
N HIS A 73 10.93 -10.45 -4.37
CA HIS A 73 12.03 -11.42 -4.49
C HIS A 73 11.65 -12.84 -4.03
N GLY A 74 10.39 -13.08 -3.66
CA GLY A 74 9.90 -14.39 -3.19
C GLY A 74 10.27 -14.73 -1.74
N GLN A 75 10.86 -13.80 -0.98
CA GLN A 75 11.27 -13.99 0.41
C GLN A 75 10.11 -13.70 1.37
N VAL A 76 9.11 -14.58 1.38
CA VAL A 76 7.87 -14.37 2.15
C VAL A 76 8.11 -14.31 3.66
N LEU A 77 9.00 -15.18 4.18
CA LEU A 77 9.29 -15.22 5.61
C LEU A 77 9.94 -13.92 6.09
N GLU A 78 10.93 -13.41 5.35
CA GLU A 78 11.56 -12.12 5.63
C GLU A 78 10.56 -10.97 5.53
N ALA A 79 9.65 -11.01 4.55
CA ALA A 79 8.58 -10.02 4.45
C ALA A 79 7.62 -10.03 5.65
N MET A 80 7.32 -11.21 6.21
CA MET A 80 6.48 -11.32 7.41
C MET A 80 7.16 -10.73 8.64
N HIS A 81 8.47 -10.94 8.78
CA HIS A 81 9.27 -10.32 9.84
C HIS A 81 9.24 -8.79 9.73
N LEU A 82 9.37 -8.29 8.50
CA LEU A 82 9.36 -6.85 8.21
C LEU A 82 7.99 -6.19 8.33
N ASN A 83 6.90 -6.85 7.95
CA ASN A 83 5.52 -6.38 8.14
C ASN A 83 4.48 -7.49 7.83
N ILE A 84 4.12 -8.30 8.82
CA ILE A 84 3.10 -9.35 8.66
C ILE A 84 1.73 -8.81 8.24
N LEU A 85 1.34 -7.64 8.73
CA LEU A 85 0.06 -7.01 8.39
C LEU A 85 -0.02 -6.76 6.87
N LEU A 86 1.08 -6.29 6.28
CA LEU A 86 1.18 -6.07 4.84
C LEU A 86 1.10 -7.39 4.07
N VAL A 87 1.83 -8.43 4.50
CA VAL A 87 1.80 -9.74 3.83
C VAL A 87 0.38 -10.30 3.78
N LEU A 88 -0.39 -10.14 4.86
CA LEU A 88 -1.80 -10.53 4.91
C LEU A 88 -2.70 -9.63 4.04
N LEU A 89 -2.33 -8.36 3.86
CA LEU A 89 -3.09 -7.40 3.05
C LEU A 89 -2.87 -7.57 1.53
N VAL A 90 -1.71 -8.06 1.10
CA VAL A 90 -1.37 -8.30 -0.31
C VAL A 90 -2.41 -9.14 -1.08
N PRO A 91 -2.87 -10.31 -0.60
CA PRO A 91 -3.89 -11.08 -1.32
C PRO A 91 -5.22 -10.33 -1.43
N PHE A 92 -5.59 -9.55 -0.41
CA PHE A 92 -6.78 -8.69 -0.46
C PHE A 92 -6.64 -7.60 -1.53
N LEU A 93 -5.48 -6.92 -1.59
CA LEU A 93 -5.20 -5.92 -2.63
C LEU A 93 -5.21 -6.55 -4.03
N GLY A 94 -4.66 -7.76 -4.18
CA GLY A 94 -4.72 -8.52 -5.43
C GLY A 94 -6.16 -8.83 -5.86
N TRP A 95 -7.01 -9.25 -4.92
CA TRP A 95 -8.43 -9.49 -5.18
C TRP A 95 -9.18 -8.22 -5.59
N VAL A 96 -8.91 -7.11 -4.90
CA VAL A 96 -9.48 -5.79 -5.24
C VAL A 96 -9.09 -5.39 -6.65
N TRP A 97 -7.80 -5.48 -6.98
CA TRP A 97 -7.29 -5.15 -8.32
C TRP A 97 -7.90 -6.03 -9.40
N TRP A 98 -7.99 -7.35 -9.14
CA TRP A 98 -8.65 -8.31 -10.03
C TRP A 98 -10.14 -8.04 -10.22
N SER A 99 -10.87 -7.69 -9.16
CA SER A 99 -12.29 -7.33 -9.24
C SER A 99 -12.51 -6.05 -10.08
N MET A 100 -11.61 -5.09 -9.95
CA MET A 100 -11.62 -3.85 -10.71
C MET A 100 -11.32 -4.11 -12.19
N ALA A 101 -10.25 -4.88 -12.47
CA ALA A 101 -9.87 -5.27 -13.83
C ALA A 101 -11.01 -5.99 -14.56
N ARG A 102 -11.63 -6.98 -13.92
CA ARG A 102 -12.80 -7.71 -14.48
C ARG A 102 -13.98 -6.80 -14.77
N SER A 103 -14.32 -5.89 -13.84
CA SER A 103 -15.45 -4.97 -14.02
C SER A 103 -15.24 -4.08 -15.25
N ILE A 104 -14.01 -3.58 -15.43
CA ILE A 104 -13.65 -2.67 -16.52
C ILE A 104 -13.59 -3.38 -17.87
N LEU A 105 -13.05 -4.60 -17.90
CA LEU A 105 -13.05 -5.46 -19.10
C LEU A 105 -14.49 -5.81 -19.52
N ALA A 106 -15.35 -6.13 -18.56
CA ALA A 106 -16.77 -6.40 -18.79
C ALA A 106 -17.60 -5.13 -19.12
N GLY A 107 -17.00 -3.94 -19.13
CA GLY A 107 -17.70 -2.67 -19.36
C GLY A 107 -18.66 -2.27 -18.23
N GLN A 108 -18.60 -2.94 -17.09
CA GLN A 108 -19.42 -2.68 -15.91
C GLN A 108 -18.73 -1.66 -14.98
N ARG A 109 -19.54 -0.96 -14.18
CA ARG A 109 -18.99 -0.10 -13.11
C ARG A 109 -18.55 -0.98 -11.96
N TRP A 110 -17.31 -0.79 -11.49
CA TRP A 110 -16.82 -1.49 -10.30
C TRP A 110 -17.70 -1.11 -9.09
N PRO A 111 -18.30 -2.09 -8.37
CA PRO A 111 -19.21 -1.81 -7.27
C PRO A 111 -18.56 -1.14 -6.06
N GLY A 112 -17.22 -1.05 -6.05
CA GLY A 112 -16.44 -0.41 -5.00
C GLY A 112 -16.43 -1.21 -3.70
N ILE A 113 -15.50 -0.84 -2.82
CA ILE A 113 -15.49 -1.35 -1.44
C ILE A 113 -16.27 -0.36 -0.58
N ARG A 114 -17.31 -0.84 0.09
CA ARG A 114 -18.08 -0.02 1.03
C ARG A 114 -17.36 0.03 2.37
N PHE A 115 -16.94 1.21 2.77
CA PHE A 115 -16.38 1.50 4.08
C PHE A 115 -17.50 1.88 5.05
N THR A 116 -18.10 0.86 5.66
CA THR A 116 -19.07 1.05 6.75
C THR A 116 -18.33 1.41 8.06
N PRO A 117 -18.95 2.16 8.99
CA PRO A 117 -18.31 2.53 10.26
C PRO A 117 -17.76 1.31 11.02
N LEU A 118 -18.52 0.20 11.07
CA LEU A 118 -18.06 -1.05 11.69
C LEU A 118 -16.74 -1.58 11.10
N ARG A 119 -16.62 -1.61 9.76
CA ARG A 119 -15.40 -2.05 9.06
C ARG A 119 -14.24 -1.11 9.32
N MET A 120 -14.49 0.20 9.35
CA MET A 120 -13.46 1.20 9.67
C MET A 120 -12.96 1.02 11.11
N SER A 121 -13.86 0.83 12.07
CA SER A 121 -13.51 0.54 13.47
C SER A 121 -12.72 -0.76 13.62
N LEU A 122 -13.08 -1.80 12.86
CA LEU A 122 -12.32 -3.07 12.83
C LEU A 122 -10.89 -2.87 12.30
N ILE A 123 -10.73 -2.18 11.18
CA ILE A 123 -9.40 -1.89 10.60
C ILE A 123 -8.56 -1.09 11.60
N LEU A 124 -9.15 -0.05 12.21
CA LEU A 124 -8.47 0.77 13.21
C LEU A 124 -8.08 -0.06 14.44
N GLY A 125 -8.99 -0.91 14.93
CA GLY A 125 -8.71 -1.82 16.05
C GLY A 125 -7.56 -2.77 15.75
N ILE A 126 -7.53 -3.37 14.55
CA ILE A 126 -6.42 -4.23 14.10
C ILE A 126 -5.11 -3.45 14.03
N MET A 127 -5.13 -2.23 13.48
CA MET A 127 -3.94 -1.37 13.41
C MET A 127 -3.41 -1.02 14.81
N VAL A 128 -4.28 -0.68 15.75
CA VAL A 128 -3.91 -0.37 17.14
C VAL A 128 -3.33 -1.61 17.82
N VAL A 129 -4.03 -2.75 17.75
CA VAL A 129 -3.55 -4.01 18.34
C VAL A 129 -2.19 -4.40 17.77
N PHE A 130 -2.02 -4.34 16.45
CA PHE A 130 -0.73 -4.64 15.80
C PHE A 130 0.37 -3.66 16.24
N THR A 131 0.04 -2.37 16.37
CA THR A 131 0.98 -1.35 16.85
C THR A 131 1.42 -1.65 18.28
N VAL A 132 0.48 -1.98 19.18
CA VAL A 132 0.80 -2.33 20.57
C VAL A 132 1.66 -3.60 20.63
N LEU A 133 1.26 -4.65 19.92
CA LEU A 133 2.01 -5.92 19.85
C LEU A 133 3.44 -5.72 19.37
N ARG A 134 3.66 -4.86 18.37
CA ARG A 134 4.97 -4.60 17.79
C ARG A 134 5.89 -3.74 18.66
N ASN A 135 5.33 -2.95 19.56
CA ASN A 135 6.10 -2.10 20.48
C ASN A 135 6.30 -2.73 21.88
N LEU A 136 5.78 -3.94 22.11
CA LEU A 136 5.98 -4.68 23.35
C LEU A 136 7.39 -5.30 23.37
N PRO A 137 8.23 -5.01 24.38
CA PRO A 137 9.60 -5.54 24.49
C PRO A 137 9.65 -7.01 24.97
N LEU A 138 8.55 -7.75 24.83
CA LEU A 138 8.44 -9.15 25.27
C LEU A 138 8.84 -10.07 24.12
N SER A 139 9.76 -11.00 24.33
CA SER A 139 9.98 -12.12 23.41
C SER A 139 8.70 -12.98 23.37
N PRO A 140 8.15 -13.32 22.19
CA PRO A 140 8.75 -13.31 20.85
C PRO A 140 8.45 -12.07 19.98
N PHE A 141 7.75 -11.05 20.49
CA PHE A 141 7.26 -9.92 19.70
C PHE A 141 8.34 -8.90 19.28
N ASN A 142 9.49 -8.90 19.95
CA ASN A 142 10.66 -8.11 19.55
C ASN A 142 11.16 -8.47 18.12
N TRP A 143 10.75 -9.63 17.58
CA TRP A 143 11.08 -10.05 16.21
C TRP A 143 10.38 -9.21 15.13
N PHE A 144 9.29 -8.51 15.46
CA PHE A 144 8.59 -7.67 14.48
C PHE A 144 9.26 -6.32 14.25
N VAL A 145 10.42 -6.02 14.85
CA VAL A 145 11.10 -4.75 14.68
C VAL A 145 11.96 -4.77 13.40
N PRO A 146 11.74 -3.86 12.42
CA PRO A 146 12.39 -3.92 11.12
C PRO A 146 13.75 -3.22 11.05
#